data_AF-A0A1A8V3I4-F1
#
_entry.id   AF-A0A1A8V3I4-F1
#
_cell.length_a   1.000
_cell.length_b   1.000
_cell.length_c   1.000
_cell.angle_alpha   90.00
_cell.angle_beta   90.00
_cell.angle_gamma   90.00
#
_symmetry.space_group_name_H-M   'P 1'
#
loop_
_entity.id
_entity.type
_entity.pdbx_description
1 polymer ?
#
loop_
_entity_poly.entity_id
_entity_poly.type
_entity_poly.pdbx_seq_one_letter_code
_entity_poly.pdbx_strand_id
1 'polypeptide(L)'
;IIDSIMALFRVDFSGRGELAERQQKLAQMLSRLQKISEEYNVAVFVTNQMTADPGAGMTFQADPKKPIGGHILAHASTTRISLRKGRGEMRIAKIFDSPDMPENEATFAISGGGVTDAKE
;
A
#
# COMPACT_ATOMS: atom_id res chain seq x y z
N ILE A 1 5.25 2.50 12.70
CA ILE A 1 5.50 2.70 11.25
C ILE A 1 6.31 1.52 10.76
N ILE A 2 5.90 0.88 9.65
CA ILE A 2 6.63 -0.24 9.01
C ILE A 2 6.84 0.11 7.55
N ASP A 3 8.10 0.21 7.13
CA ASP A 3 8.49 0.59 5.77
C ASP A 3 9.51 -0.39 5.18
N SER A 4 9.19 -1.23 4.19
CA SER A 4 7.83 -1.56 3.68
C SER A 4 7.50 -3.00 4.01
N ILE A 5 6.23 -3.30 4.32
CA ILE A 5 5.83 -4.62 4.83
C ILE A 5 6.19 -5.75 3.89
N MET A 6 6.18 -5.49 2.58
CA MET A 6 6.44 -6.50 1.55
C MET A 6 7.90 -6.56 1.09
N ALA A 7 8.80 -5.67 1.54
CA ALA A 7 10.17 -5.63 1.04
C ALA A 7 10.92 -6.96 1.25
N LEU A 8 10.91 -7.49 2.47
CA LEU A 8 11.59 -8.75 2.80
C LEU A 8 10.85 -9.97 2.23
N PHE A 9 9.51 -9.99 2.30
CA PHE A 9 8.71 -11.09 1.74
C PHE A 9 8.90 -11.31 0.23
N ARG A 10 9.37 -10.30 -0.51
CA ARG A 10 9.68 -10.46 -1.94
C ARG A 10 11.02 -11.10 -2.20
N VAL A 11 11.97 -10.94 -1.30
CA VAL A 11 13.33 -11.44 -1.43
C VAL A 11 13.42 -12.85 -0.85
N ASP A 12 12.86 -13.04 0.34
CA ASP A 12 12.98 -14.29 1.09
C ASP A 12 12.12 -15.43 0.54
N PHE A 13 11.06 -15.09 -0.22
CA PHE A 13 10.17 -16.06 -0.86
C PHE A 13 10.09 -15.77 -2.36
N SER A 14 10.62 -16.71 -3.14
CA SER A 14 10.86 -16.59 -4.57
C SER A 14 10.02 -17.58 -5.38
N GLY A 15 9.57 -17.14 -6.55
CA GLY A 15 8.78 -17.96 -7.46
C GLY A 15 7.37 -18.30 -6.97
N ARG A 16 6.69 -19.17 -7.73
CA ARG A 16 5.30 -19.56 -7.45
C ARG A 16 5.18 -20.63 -6.35
N GLY A 17 6.22 -21.47 -6.17
CA GLY A 17 6.20 -22.57 -5.20
C GLY A 17 6.10 -22.08 -3.75
N GLU A 18 6.73 -20.95 -3.44
CA GLU A 18 6.77 -20.39 -2.08
C GLU A 18 5.65 -19.36 -1.82
N LEU A 19 4.73 -19.19 -2.78
CA LEU A 19 3.66 -18.20 -2.69
C LEU A 19 2.74 -18.46 -1.48
N ALA A 20 2.37 -19.71 -1.25
CA ALA A 20 1.47 -20.08 -0.16
C ALA A 20 2.11 -19.80 1.21
N GLU A 21 3.37 -20.23 1.40
CA GLU A 21 4.12 -19.99 2.64
C GLU A 21 4.30 -18.49 2.91
N ARG A 22 4.66 -17.73 1.88
CA ARG A 22 4.74 -16.26 1.96
C ARG A 22 3.44 -15.64 2.44
N GLN A 23 2.30 -16.05 1.86
CA GLN A 23 0.99 -15.50 2.20
C GLN A 23 0.56 -15.87 3.63
N GLN A 24 0.89 -17.08 4.09
CA GLN A 24 0.61 -17.50 5.47
C GLN A 24 1.44 -16.70 6.48
N LYS A 25 2.75 -16.53 6.25
CA LYS A 25 3.61 -15.73 7.14
C LYS A 25 3.24 -14.25 7.14
N LEU A 26 2.85 -13.70 5.98
CA LEU A 26 2.30 -12.35 5.89
C LEU A 26 1.02 -12.20 6.73
N ALA A 27 0.09 -13.16 6.66
CA ALA A 27 -1.13 -13.14 7.46
C ALA A 27 -0.84 -13.18 8.97
N GLN A 28 0.13 -13.98 9.42
CA GLN A 28 0.55 -14.01 10.83
C GLN A 28 1.12 -12.67 11.28
N MET A 29 1.94 -12.03 10.44
CA MET A 29 2.50 -10.71 10.72
C MET A 29 1.39 -9.67 10.87
N LEU A 30 0.45 -9.60 9.92
CA LEU A 30 -0.67 -8.66 9.94
C LEU A 30 -1.60 -8.88 11.14
N SER A 31 -1.89 -10.14 11.49
CA SER A 31 -2.67 -10.47 12.69
C SER A 31 -1.98 -9.98 13.96
N ARG A 32 -0.65 -10.11 14.05
CA ARG A 32 0.11 -9.61 15.19
C ARG A 32 0.09 -8.07 15.27
N LEU A 33 0.18 -7.38 14.13
CA LEU A 33 0.07 -5.93 14.09
C LEU A 33 -1.30 -5.42 14.55
N GLN A 34 -2.38 -6.10 14.14
CA GLN A 34 -3.73 -5.78 14.61
C GLN A 34 -3.84 -5.89 16.13
N LYS A 35 -3.35 -7.00 16.71
CA LYS A 35 -3.35 -7.21 18.16
C LYS A 35 -2.55 -6.14 18.90
N ILE A 36 -1.38 -5.75 18.40
CA ILE A 36 -0.58 -4.65 18.99
C ILE A 36 -1.36 -3.33 18.93
N SER A 37 -2.04 -3.05 17.81
CA SER A 37 -2.86 -1.84 17.66
C SER A 37 -3.96 -1.78 18.72
N GLU A 38 -4.67 -2.89 18.94
CA GLU A 38 -5.76 -2.99 19.91
C GLU A 38 -5.27 -2.99 21.36
N GLU A 39 -4.19 -3.72 21.65
CA GLU A 39 -3.65 -3.88 23.01
C GLU A 39 -3.08 -2.57 23.57
N TYR A 40 -2.37 -1.82 22.72
CA TYR A 40 -1.67 -0.60 23.15
C TYR A 40 -2.34 0.69 22.66
N ASN A 41 -3.45 0.58 21.92
CA ASN A 41 -4.16 1.71 21.32
C ASN A 41 -3.23 2.61 20.46
N VAL A 42 -2.41 1.97 19.61
CA VAL A 42 -1.45 2.65 18.74
C VAL A 42 -1.85 2.56 17.27
N ALA A 43 -1.52 3.60 16.50
CA ALA A 43 -1.73 3.61 15.06
C ALA A 43 -0.64 2.80 14.33
N VAL A 44 -1.05 1.90 13.44
CA VAL A 44 -0.15 1.11 12.60
C VAL A 44 -0.16 1.66 11.18
N PHE A 45 0.90 2.39 10.81
CA PHE A 45 1.11 2.88 9.45
C PHE A 45 2.10 1.99 8.70
N VAL A 46 1.71 1.54 7.51
CA VAL A 46 2.46 0.57 6.70
C VAL A 46 2.59 1.06 5.26
N THR A 47 3.79 0.99 4.70
CA THR A 47 4.02 1.24 3.27
C THR A 47 4.07 -0.08 2.50
N ASN A 48 3.72 -0.01 1.21
CA ASN A 48 3.73 -1.17 0.32
C ASN A 48 4.23 -0.77 -1.08
N GLN A 49 4.76 -1.75 -1.81
CA GLN A 49 5.29 -1.56 -3.16
C GLN A 49 4.24 -1.90 -4.22
N MET A 50 4.42 -1.39 -5.43
CA MET A 50 3.58 -1.71 -6.59
C MET A 50 4.34 -2.62 -7.54
N THR A 51 3.62 -3.45 -8.30
CA THR A 51 4.17 -4.21 -9.43
C THR A 51 3.40 -3.88 -10.70
N ALA A 52 4.07 -3.93 -11.84
CA ALA A 52 3.40 -3.93 -13.12
C ALA A 52 2.59 -5.24 -13.28
N ASP A 53 1.44 -5.15 -13.94
CA ASP A 53 0.64 -6.28 -14.38
C ASP A 53 0.85 -6.54 -15.88
N PRO A 54 1.61 -7.59 -16.26
CA PRO A 54 1.86 -7.92 -17.67
C PRO A 54 0.57 -8.28 -18.44
N GLY A 55 -0.49 -8.69 -17.75
CA GLY A 55 -1.77 -9.05 -18.37
C GLY A 55 -2.63 -7.83 -18.75
N ALA A 56 -2.34 -6.66 -18.20
CA ALA A 56 -3.16 -5.45 -18.38
C ALA A 56 -3.06 -4.85 -19.80
N GLY A 57 -2.08 -5.26 -20.61
CA GLY A 57 -2.04 -4.93 -22.04
C GLY A 57 -3.24 -5.48 -22.83
N MET A 58 -3.92 -6.50 -22.29
CA MET A 58 -5.12 -7.10 -22.91
C MET A 58 -6.43 -6.38 -22.50
N THR A 59 -6.40 -5.51 -21.48
CA THR A 59 -7.60 -4.87 -20.90
C THR A 59 -7.66 -3.36 -21.10
N PHE A 60 -6.73 -2.77 -21.89
CA PHE A 60 -6.63 -1.33 -22.12
C PHE A 60 -6.62 -0.50 -20.82
N GLN A 61 -6.05 -1.03 -19.74
CA GLN A 61 -5.92 -0.30 -18.48
C GLN A 61 -4.82 0.76 -18.59
N ALA A 62 -5.20 2.03 -18.35
CA ALA A 62 -4.31 3.18 -18.49
C ALA A 62 -3.13 3.21 -17.48
N ASP A 63 -3.27 2.60 -16.30
CA ASP A 63 -2.17 2.42 -15.36
C ASP A 63 -2.12 0.95 -14.87
N PRO A 64 -1.28 0.09 -15.47
CA PRO A 64 -1.23 -1.34 -15.19
C PRO A 64 -0.45 -1.65 -13.90
N LYS A 65 -0.60 -0.84 -12.85
CA LYS A 65 0.08 -1.06 -11.56
C LYS A 65 -0.89 -1.61 -10.53
N LYS A 66 -0.47 -2.66 -9.83
CA LYS A 66 -1.23 -3.22 -8.69
C LYS A 66 -0.36 -3.28 -7.43
N PRO A 67 -0.96 -3.05 -6.24
CA PRO A 67 -0.25 -3.26 -4.99
C PRO A 67 0.06 -4.75 -4.81
N ILE A 68 1.24 -5.04 -4.27
CA ILE A 68 1.63 -6.42 -3.96
C ILE A 68 1.07 -6.85 -2.60
N GLY A 69 1.12 -8.14 -2.28
CA GLY A 69 0.57 -8.70 -1.04
C GLY A 69 -0.77 -9.42 -1.22
N GLY A 70 -1.44 -9.22 -2.37
CA GLY A 70 -2.64 -9.97 -2.73
C GLY A 70 -3.83 -9.70 -1.81
N HIS A 71 -4.80 -10.62 -1.81
CA HIS A 71 -6.03 -10.48 -1.03
C HIS A 71 -5.79 -10.45 0.48
N ILE A 72 -4.78 -11.15 0.98
CA ILE A 72 -4.45 -11.16 2.42
C ILE A 72 -4.18 -9.75 2.92
N LEU A 73 -3.28 -9.01 2.25
CA LEU A 73 -2.97 -7.64 2.64
C LEU A 73 -4.17 -6.72 2.40
N ALA A 74 -4.89 -6.89 1.29
CA ALA A 74 -6.05 -6.06 0.96
C ALA A 74 -7.18 -6.15 1.99
N HIS A 75 -7.45 -7.35 2.54
CA HIS A 75 -8.50 -7.54 3.55
C HIS A 75 -8.06 -7.16 4.96
N ALA A 76 -6.76 -7.31 5.28
CA ALA A 76 -6.24 -6.98 6.60
C ALA A 76 -6.08 -5.46 6.82
N SER A 77 -5.90 -4.69 5.74
CA SER A 77 -5.77 -3.23 5.83
C SER A 77 -7.13 -2.54 5.88
N THR A 78 -7.35 -1.69 6.88
CA THR A 78 -8.60 -0.92 7.04
C THR A 78 -8.71 0.26 6.07
N THR A 79 -7.65 1.06 5.94
CA THR A 79 -7.62 2.22 5.05
C THR A 79 -6.40 2.14 4.16
N ARG A 80 -6.59 2.33 2.86
CA ARG A 80 -5.54 2.28 1.84
C ARG A 80 -5.49 3.57 1.07
N ILE A 81 -4.30 4.17 1.00
CA ILE A 81 -4.07 5.42 0.26
C ILE A 81 -3.14 5.10 -0.92
N SER A 82 -3.61 5.38 -2.13
CA SER A 82 -2.81 5.31 -3.35
C SER A 82 -2.11 6.64 -3.58
N LEU A 83 -0.79 6.61 -3.75
CA LEU A 83 0.02 7.80 -3.99
C LEU A 83 0.52 7.80 -5.44
N ARG A 84 0.30 8.89 -6.17
CA ARG A 84 0.86 9.09 -7.51
C ARG A 84 1.62 10.41 -7.61
N LYS A 85 2.60 10.43 -8.51
CA LYS A 85 3.38 11.64 -8.81
C LYS A 85 2.53 12.59 -9.66
N GLY A 86 2.41 13.85 -9.23
CA GLY A 86 1.82 14.95 -10.00
C GLY A 86 2.88 15.71 -10.80
N ARG A 87 2.57 16.96 -11.18
CA ARG A 87 3.53 17.84 -11.86
C ARG A 87 4.52 18.43 -10.85
N GLY A 88 5.82 18.45 -11.18
CA GLY A 88 6.85 19.04 -10.32
C GLY A 88 6.94 18.37 -8.95
N GLU A 89 6.81 19.16 -7.89
CA GLU A 89 6.87 18.73 -6.49
C GLU A 89 5.54 18.15 -5.99
N MET A 90 4.47 18.24 -6.79
CA MET A 90 3.13 17.83 -6.41
C MET A 90 2.99 16.30 -6.40
N ARG A 91 2.12 15.83 -5.52
CA ARG A 91 1.71 14.43 -5.34
C ARG A 91 0.20 14.41 -5.14
N ILE A 92 -0.41 13.32 -5.58
CA ILE A 92 -1.85 13.11 -5.44
C ILE A 92 -2.03 11.86 -4.58
N ALA A 93 -2.77 12.02 -3.49
CA ALA A 93 -3.22 10.94 -2.63
C ALA A 93 -4.68 10.64 -2.94
N LYS A 94 -4.97 9.39 -3.31
CA LYS A 94 -6.33 8.90 -3.50
C LYS A 94 -6.67 7.90 -2.39
N ILE A 95 -7.83 8.06 -1.74
CA ILE A 95 -8.39 6.99 -0.90
C ILE A 95 -8.77 5.84 -1.84
N PHE A 96 -8.06 4.71 -1.72
CA PHE A 96 -8.31 3.52 -2.51
C PHE A 96 -9.37 2.62 -1.86
N ASP A 97 -9.40 2.60 -0.53
CA ASP A 97 -10.37 1.86 0.27
C ASP A 97 -10.40 2.42 1.69
N SER A 98 -11.58 2.56 2.28
CA SER A 98 -11.77 3.00 3.67
C SER A 98 -13.21 2.72 4.12
N PRO A 99 -13.44 2.30 5.37
CA PRO A 99 -14.80 2.16 5.90
C PRO A 99 -15.48 3.50 6.15
N ASP A 100 -14.72 4.54 6.49
CA ASP A 100 -15.27 5.80 7.00
C ASP A 100 -15.35 6.92 5.96
N MET A 101 -14.60 6.80 4.85
CA MET A 101 -14.43 7.88 3.88
C MET A 101 -14.65 7.36 2.46
N PRO A 102 -15.45 8.05 1.62
CA PRO A 102 -15.60 7.69 0.23
C PRO A 102 -14.29 7.89 -0.54
N GLU A 103 -14.18 7.26 -1.72
CA GLU A 103 -13.07 7.52 -2.64
C GLU A 103 -13.00 9.01 -2.97
N ASN A 104 -11.88 9.64 -2.62
CA ASN A 104 -11.60 11.03 -2.96
C ASN A 104 -10.09 11.22 -3.16
N GLU A 105 -9.71 12.31 -3.83
CA GLU A 105 -8.33 12.68 -4.11
C GLU A 105 -7.97 14.01 -3.45
N ALA A 106 -6.75 14.08 -2.92
CA ALA A 106 -6.16 15.31 -2.40
C ALA A 106 -4.78 15.51 -3.03
N THR A 107 -4.43 16.76 -3.31
CA THR A 107 -3.10 17.12 -3.83
C THR A 107 -2.26 17.70 -2.70
N PHE A 108 -1.01 17.28 -2.61
CA PHE A 108 -0.01 17.80 -1.67
C PHE A 108 1.33 18.01 -2.38
N ALA A 109 2.28 18.66 -1.73
CA ALA A 109 3.64 18.84 -2.24
C ALA A 109 4.68 18.21 -1.29
N ILE A 110 5.85 17.88 -1.82
CA ILE A 110 7.02 17.48 -1.02
C ILE A 110 8.07 18.59 -1.15
N SER A 111 8.38 19.24 -0.04
CA SER A 111 9.41 20.27 0.06
C SER A 111 10.59 19.78 0.92
N GLY A 112 11.63 20.62 1.09
CA GLY A 112 12.73 20.33 2.00
C GLY A 112 12.29 20.14 3.47
N GLY A 113 11.12 20.65 3.86
CA GLY A 113 10.52 20.44 5.18
C GLY A 113 9.61 19.22 5.28
N GLY A 114 9.44 18.43 4.21
CA GLY A 114 8.55 17.28 4.16
C GLY A 114 7.24 17.55 3.41
N VAL A 115 6.15 16.91 3.85
CA VAL A 115 4.82 17.03 3.24
C VAL A 115 4.23 18.41 3.55
N THR A 116 3.85 19.15 2.52
CA THR A 116 3.23 20.47 2.63
C THR A 116 1.98 20.56 1.77
N ASP A 117 1.19 21.59 2.00
CA ASP A 117 0.04 21.89 1.15
C ASP A 117 0.47 22.11 -0.30
N ALA A 118 -0.41 21.71 -1.21
CA ALA A 118 -0.33 22.04 -2.62
C ALA A 118 -0.34 23.57 -2.79
N LYS A 119 0.69 24.12 -3.43
CA LYS A 119 0.61 25.49 -3.95
C LYS A 119 -0.23 25.43 -5.23
N GLU A 120 -1.22 26.32 -5.35
CA GLU A 120 -2.04 26.46 -6.57
C GLU A 120 -1.19 26.56 -7.86
#